data_AF-A0A7S3BLS8-F1
#
_entry.id   AF-A0A7S3BLS8-F1
#
_cell.length_a   1.000
_cell.length_b   1.000
_cell.length_c   1.000
_cell.angle_alpha   90.00
_cell.angle_beta   90.00
_cell.angle_gamma   90.00
#
_symmetry.space_group_name_H-M   'P 1'
#
loop_
_entity.id
_entity.type
_entity.pdbx_description
1 polymer ?
#
loop_
_entity_poly.entity_id
_entity_poly.type
_entity_poly.pdbx_seq_one_letter_code
_entity_poly.pdbx_strand_id
1 'polypeptide(L)'
;EPRPWCARWPLTSAYGFIQHEYWGQGAFAFWRLEQLPNFATAAPALALAFWSAAWGLRQCAQAWAARGAEAMDGGGKRLHLLGLRLPLAAPCAAPFGALAHFVQLGAMATLCLTCMHVQTAGRFLCAQPALYWGAASVAMRGGWAAWAVWAYSLAFACVGTVAFVNGLPYV
;
A
#
# COMPACT_ATOMS: atom_id res chain seq x y z
N GLU A 1 6.15 7.40 40.41
CA GLU A 1 4.69 7.66 40.39
C GLU A 1 3.97 6.60 39.55
N PRO A 2 2.76 6.15 39.92
CA PRO A 2 1.98 5.22 39.11
C PRO A 2 1.57 5.86 37.78
N ARG A 3 1.58 5.08 36.70
CA ARG A 3 1.35 5.60 35.35
C ARG A 3 -0.14 5.85 35.09
N PRO A 4 -0.55 6.95 34.43
CA PRO A 4 -1.95 7.34 34.28
C PRO A 4 -2.84 6.32 33.56
N TRP A 5 -2.26 5.50 32.67
CA TRP A 5 -3.00 4.45 31.95
C TRP A 5 -3.45 3.30 32.87
N CYS A 6 -2.85 3.13 34.05
CA CYS A 6 -3.26 2.11 35.03
C CYS A 6 -4.57 2.49 35.75
N ALA A 7 -4.95 3.78 35.74
CA ALA A 7 -6.13 4.28 36.44
C ALA A 7 -7.42 4.29 35.59
N ARG A 8 -7.34 3.95 34.30
CA ARG A 8 -8.42 4.13 33.32
C ARG A 8 -9.08 2.81 32.92
N TRP A 9 -9.84 2.19 33.83
CA TRP A 9 -10.61 0.97 33.55
C TRP A 9 -11.92 1.28 32.81
N PRO A 10 -12.34 0.51 31.76
CA PRO A 10 -11.76 -0.73 31.21
C PRO A 10 -10.87 -0.52 29.97
N LEU A 11 -10.72 0.71 29.48
CA LEU A 11 -9.95 1.04 28.27
C LEU A 11 -8.49 1.43 28.61
N THR A 12 -7.79 0.55 29.33
CA THR A 12 -6.38 0.77 29.71
C THR A 12 -5.45 0.51 28.51
N SER A 13 -5.22 1.51 27.66
CA SER A 13 -4.25 1.41 26.56
C SER A 13 -2.88 1.98 26.97
N ALA A 14 -2.01 1.12 27.51
CA ALA A 14 -0.62 1.48 27.79
C ALA A 14 0.12 1.92 26.52
N TYR A 15 -0.14 1.24 25.39
CA TYR A 15 0.47 1.57 24.11
C TYR A 15 -0.01 2.93 23.57
N GLY A 16 -1.31 3.22 23.63
CA GLY A 16 -1.85 4.52 23.22
C GLY A 16 -1.30 5.68 24.05
N PHE A 17 -1.07 5.47 25.36
CA PHE A 17 -0.38 6.45 26.19
C PHE A 17 1.06 6.69 25.71
N ILE A 18 1.84 5.61 25.49
CA ILE A 18 3.24 5.73 25.07
C ILE A 18 3.35 6.44 23.72
N GLN A 19 2.47 6.08 22.78
CA GLN A 19 2.39 6.69 21.46
C GLN A 19 2.16 8.20 21.52
N HIS A 20 1.26 8.64 22.40
CA HIS A 20 0.96 10.06 22.56
C HIS A 20 2.06 10.80 23.33
N GLU A 21 2.45 10.28 24.51
CA GLU A 21 3.32 10.96 25.47
C GLU A 21 4.77 11.04 25.00
N TYR A 22 5.30 9.96 24.41
CA TYR A 22 6.73 9.87 24.07
C TYR A 22 7.01 9.95 22.58
N TRP A 23 6.07 9.49 21.74
CA TRP A 23 6.29 9.44 20.30
C TRP A 23 5.58 10.56 19.55
N GLY A 24 4.73 11.35 20.21
CA GLY A 24 3.98 12.44 19.57
C GLY A 24 3.09 11.98 18.42
N GLN A 25 2.65 10.72 18.43
CA GLN A 25 1.83 10.14 17.38
C GLN A 25 0.37 10.56 17.59
N GLY A 26 -0.17 11.30 16.62
CA GLY A 26 -1.57 11.72 16.58
C GLY A 26 -2.00 11.92 15.13
N ALA A 27 -3.31 11.84 14.87
CA ALA A 27 -3.84 12.10 13.54
C ALA A 27 -3.41 13.50 13.09
N PHE A 28 -2.61 13.58 12.02
CA PHE A 28 -2.06 14.81 11.45
C PHE A 28 -1.07 15.60 12.34
N ALA A 29 -0.66 15.07 13.49
CA ALA A 29 0.33 15.74 14.36
C ALA A 29 1.73 15.85 13.72
N PHE A 30 1.98 15.08 12.65
CA PHE A 30 3.26 14.93 11.96
C PHE A 30 3.46 15.91 10.78
N TRP A 31 2.49 16.77 10.44
CA TRP A 31 2.66 17.77 9.36
C TRP A 31 3.48 18.99 9.81
N ARG A 32 4.72 18.77 10.24
CA ARG A 32 5.69 19.82 10.58
C ARG A 32 6.67 20.05 9.43
N LEU A 33 6.95 21.31 9.13
CA LEU A 33 7.87 21.71 8.05
C LEU A 33 9.28 21.12 8.23
N GLU A 34 9.71 20.88 9.46
CA GLU A 34 11.01 20.29 9.81
C GLU A 34 11.19 18.86 9.26
N GLN A 35 10.10 18.18 8.90
CA GLN A 35 10.12 16.79 8.41
C GLN A 35 9.97 16.69 6.89
N LEU A 36 9.96 17.82 6.17
CA LEU A 36 9.89 17.92 4.72
C LEU A 36 10.86 16.97 3.97
N PRO A 37 12.14 16.82 4.38
CA PRO A 37 13.06 15.90 3.69
C PRO A 37 12.61 14.44 3.75
N ASN A 38 12.02 14.02 4.88
CA ASN A 38 11.51 12.66 5.03
C ASN A 38 10.24 12.45 4.19
N PHE A 39 9.34 13.44 4.15
CA PHE A 39 8.18 13.34 3.26
C PHE A 39 8.56 13.22 1.79
N ALA A 40 9.61 13.92 1.35
CA ALA A 40 10.08 13.84 -0.02
C ALA A 40 10.54 12.42 -0.42
N THR A 41 11.13 11.67 0.51
CA THR A 41 11.59 10.30 0.23
C THR A 41 10.45 9.28 0.26
N ALA A 42 9.41 9.48 1.08
CA ALA A 42 8.27 8.56 1.13
C ALA A 42 7.13 8.88 0.16
N ALA A 43 7.06 10.11 -0.35
CA ALA A 43 6.02 10.52 -1.29
C ALA A 43 5.91 9.60 -2.53
N PRO A 44 7.01 9.17 -3.19
CA PRO A 44 6.90 8.27 -4.33
C PRO A 44 6.33 6.90 -3.97
N ALA A 45 6.72 6.33 -2.82
CA ALA A 45 6.19 5.05 -2.35
C ALA A 45 4.71 5.14 -1.97
N LEU A 46 4.29 6.21 -1.28
CA LEU A 46 2.89 6.46 -0.94
C LEU A 46 2.05 6.70 -2.20
N ALA A 47 2.54 7.51 -3.14
CA ALA A 47 1.87 7.76 -4.42
C ALA A 47 1.68 6.46 -5.22
N LEU A 48 2.72 5.62 -5.29
CA LEU A 48 2.64 4.32 -5.93
C LEU A 48 1.64 3.39 -5.20
N ALA A 49 1.60 3.41 -3.86
CA ALA A 49 0.66 2.61 -3.07
C ALA A 49 -0.79 3.00 -3.33
N PHE A 50 -1.12 4.30 -3.29
CA PHE A 50 -2.47 4.79 -3.60
C PHE A 50 -2.86 4.53 -5.05
N TRP A 51 -1.93 4.73 -5.99
CA TRP A 51 -2.17 4.43 -7.39
C TRP A 51 -2.43 2.93 -7.60
N SER A 52 -1.63 2.05 -6.99
CA SER A 52 -1.78 0.60 -7.08
C SER A 52 -3.10 0.12 -6.49
N ALA A 53 -3.49 0.66 -5.32
CA ALA A 53 -4.78 0.38 -4.70
C ALA A 53 -5.94 0.82 -5.60
N ALA A 54 -5.92 2.06 -6.10
CA ALA A 54 -6.97 2.58 -6.98
C ALA A 54 -7.07 1.81 -8.30
N TRP A 55 -5.93 1.47 -8.90
CA TRP A 55 -5.87 0.67 -10.12
C TRP A 55 -6.45 -0.73 -9.90
N GLY A 56 -6.02 -1.43 -8.84
CA GLY A 56 -6.51 -2.77 -8.51
C GLY A 56 -7.99 -2.80 -8.18
N LEU A 57 -8.48 -1.83 -7.38
CA LEU A 57 -9.90 -1.69 -7.06
C LEU A 57 -10.75 -1.45 -8.32
N ARG A 58 -10.28 -0.62 -9.25
CA ARG A 58 -10.96 -0.39 -10.54
C ARG A 58 -11.03 -1.66 -11.38
N GLN A 59 -9.94 -2.44 -11.43
CA GLN A 59 -9.93 -3.71 -12.16
C GLN A 59 -10.87 -4.75 -11.53
N CYS A 60 -10.90 -4.84 -10.20
CA CYS A 60 -11.85 -5.70 -9.48
C CYS A 60 -13.30 -5.27 -9.76
N ALA A 61 -13.60 -3.98 -9.74
CA ALA A 61 -14.93 -3.45 -10.01
C ALA A 61 -15.39 -3.74 -11.45
N GLN A 62 -14.51 -3.53 -12.44
CA GLN A 62 -14.79 -3.84 -13.85
C GLN A 62 -15.04 -5.34 -14.06
N ALA A 63 -14.23 -6.20 -13.45
CA ALA A 63 -14.42 -7.64 -13.54
C ALA A 63 -15.72 -8.10 -12.88
N TRP A 64 -16.10 -7.50 -11.76
CA TRP A 64 -17.38 -7.81 -11.10
C TRP A 64 -18.58 -7.36 -11.95
N ALA A 65 -18.52 -6.17 -12.53
CA ALA A 65 -19.56 -5.67 -13.44
C ALA A 65 -19.72 -6.56 -14.69
N ALA A 66 -18.62 -7.02 -15.29
CA ALA A 66 -18.65 -7.93 -16.43
C ALA A 66 -19.32 -9.28 -16.09
N ARG A 67 -18.98 -9.89 -14.94
CA ARG A 67 -19.63 -11.14 -14.48
C ARG A 67 -21.11 -10.95 -14.14
N GLY A 68 -21.50 -9.77 -13.63
CA GLY A 68 -22.90 -9.43 -13.38
C GLY A 68 -23.70 -9.28 -14.68
N ALA A 69 -23.09 -8.72 -15.72
CA ALA A 69 -23.69 -8.64 -17.05
C ALA A 69 -23.84 -10.02 -17.69
N GLU A 70 -22.82 -10.89 -17.60
CA GLU A 70 -22.89 -12.28 -18.09
C GLU A 70 -23.94 -13.13 -17.36
N ALA A 71 -24.17 -12.88 -16.07
CA ALA A 71 -25.21 -13.58 -15.29
C ALA A 71 -26.64 -13.14 -15.65
N MET A 72 -26.83 -11.89 -16.10
CA MET A 72 -28.11 -11.33 -16.52
C MET A 72 -28.46 -11.67 -17.98
N ASP A 73 -27.48 -11.97 -18.83
CA ASP A 73 -27.69 -12.24 -20.26
C ASP A 73 -28.34 -13.62 -20.55
N GLY A 74 -28.46 -14.52 -19.56
CA GLY A 74 -29.38 -15.68 -19.64
C GLY A 74 -29.29 -16.55 -20.90
N GLY A 75 -28.18 -16.52 -21.63
CA GLY A 75 -28.04 -17.09 -22.97
C GLY A 75 -27.21 -18.36 -22.95
N GLY A 76 -27.88 -19.51 -22.95
CA GLY A 76 -27.22 -20.80 -23.17
C GLY A 76 -26.36 -20.80 -24.44
N LYS A 77 -25.21 -21.50 -24.33
CA LYS A 77 -24.22 -21.86 -25.36
C LYS A 77 -23.02 -20.91 -25.49
N ARG A 78 -21.88 -21.33 -24.92
CA ARG A 78 -20.74 -21.86 -25.69
C ARG A 78 -19.63 -22.40 -24.77
N LEU A 79 -19.54 -23.73 -24.74
CA LEU A 79 -18.39 -24.51 -24.29
C LEU A 79 -17.19 -24.18 -25.21
N HIS A 80 -16.28 -23.33 -24.76
CA HIS A 80 -14.96 -23.16 -25.38
C HIS A 80 -14.01 -24.19 -24.78
N LEU A 81 -14.15 -25.44 -25.24
CA LEU A 81 -13.39 -26.61 -24.76
C LEU A 81 -11.87 -26.53 -25.02
N LEU A 82 -11.34 -25.47 -25.65
CA LEU A 82 -9.89 -25.33 -25.90
C LEU A 82 -9.50 -23.88 -26.23
N GLY A 83 -9.66 -22.96 -25.28
CA GLY A 83 -9.38 -21.54 -25.52
C GLY A 83 -9.29 -20.73 -24.24
N LEU A 84 -8.63 -21.28 -23.22
CA LEU A 84 -8.37 -20.61 -21.95
C LEU A 84 -7.42 -19.43 -22.19
N ARG A 85 -7.95 -18.32 -22.71
CA ARG A 85 -7.41 -17.00 -22.40
C ARG A 85 -7.77 -16.76 -20.95
N LEU A 86 -7.08 -17.45 -20.04
CA LEU A 86 -6.96 -16.94 -18.68
C LEU A 86 -6.35 -15.55 -18.91
N PRO A 87 -7.04 -14.44 -18.60
CA PRO A 87 -6.37 -13.17 -18.60
C PRO A 87 -5.28 -13.31 -17.53
N LEU A 88 -4.07 -13.63 -17.98
CA LEU A 88 -2.84 -13.53 -17.19
C LEU A 88 -2.69 -12.11 -16.61
N ALA A 89 -3.53 -11.17 -17.08
CA ALA A 89 -3.65 -9.77 -16.70
C ALA A 89 -4.83 -9.44 -15.75
N ALA A 90 -5.61 -10.40 -15.25
CA ALA A 90 -6.66 -10.11 -14.27
C ALA A 90 -6.39 -10.84 -12.94
N PRO A 91 -5.67 -10.21 -11.99
CA PRO A 91 -5.47 -10.74 -10.64
C PRO A 91 -6.79 -11.15 -9.94
N CYS A 92 -7.92 -10.67 -10.44
CA CYS A 92 -9.26 -10.84 -9.90
C CYS A 92 -10.01 -12.11 -10.37
N ALA A 93 -9.39 -13.05 -11.11
CA ALA A 93 -10.04 -14.33 -11.45
C ALA A 93 -10.49 -15.14 -10.21
N ALA A 94 -9.82 -14.93 -9.06
CA ALA A 94 -10.33 -15.24 -7.73
C ALA A 94 -10.71 -13.91 -7.02
N PRO A 95 -11.96 -13.44 -7.12
CA PRO A 95 -12.33 -12.06 -6.81
C PRO A 95 -12.09 -11.68 -5.33
N PHE A 96 -12.18 -12.65 -4.41
CA PHE A 96 -12.04 -12.40 -2.98
C PHE A 96 -10.59 -12.21 -2.54
N GLY A 97 -9.68 -13.02 -3.08
CA GLY A 97 -8.27 -13.01 -2.67
C GLY A 97 -7.57 -11.71 -3.07
N ALA A 98 -7.63 -11.33 -4.36
CA ALA A 98 -6.92 -10.15 -4.83
C ALA A 98 -7.53 -8.83 -4.32
N LEU A 99 -8.86 -8.73 -4.21
CA LEU A 99 -9.54 -7.55 -3.70
C LEU A 99 -9.09 -7.20 -2.28
N ALA A 100 -8.99 -8.21 -1.40
CA ALA A 100 -8.55 -8.02 -0.02
C ALA A 100 -7.17 -7.35 0.06
N HIS A 101 -6.23 -7.71 -0.82
CA HIS A 101 -4.89 -7.11 -0.84
C HIS A 101 -4.91 -5.64 -1.26
N PHE A 102 -5.73 -5.26 -2.24
CA PHE A 102 -5.84 -3.86 -2.69
C PHE A 102 -6.57 -2.97 -1.67
N VAL A 103 -7.62 -3.51 -1.01
CA VAL A 103 -8.30 -2.82 0.09
C VAL A 103 -7.34 -2.64 1.27
N GLN A 104 -6.61 -3.69 1.65
CA GLN A 104 -5.63 -3.62 2.73
C GLN A 104 -4.50 -2.65 2.41
N LEU A 105 -4.00 -2.62 1.16
CA LEU A 105 -3.00 -1.63 0.74
C LEU A 105 -3.52 -0.20 0.88
N GLY A 106 -4.76 0.08 0.47
CA GLY A 106 -5.38 1.40 0.61
C GLY A 106 -5.56 1.82 2.06
N ALA A 107 -6.04 0.91 2.91
CA ALA A 107 -6.14 1.13 4.35
C ALA A 107 -4.77 1.40 4.99
N MET A 108 -3.76 0.59 4.65
CA MET A 108 -2.40 0.75 5.18
C MET A 108 -1.76 2.05 4.70
N ALA A 109 -1.91 2.43 3.43
CA ALA A 109 -1.41 3.70 2.89
C ALA A 109 -2.08 4.90 3.57
N THR A 110 -3.39 4.81 3.85
CA THR A 110 -4.12 5.85 4.59
C THR A 110 -3.60 5.98 6.02
N LEU A 111 -3.44 4.86 6.72
CA LEU A 111 -2.89 4.83 8.08
C LEU A 111 -1.45 5.38 8.13
N CYS A 112 -0.64 5.01 7.14
CA CYS A 112 0.73 5.50 7.00
C CYS A 112 0.77 7.02 6.81
N LEU A 113 -0.16 7.57 6.04
CA LEU A 113 -0.26 9.00 5.77
C LEU A 113 -0.75 9.81 6.97
N THR A 114 -1.66 9.25 7.78
CA THR A 114 -2.34 10.01 8.84
C THR A 114 -1.72 9.85 10.23
N CYS A 115 -1.16 8.68 10.53
CA CYS A 115 -0.85 8.28 11.91
C CYS A 115 0.55 7.67 12.12
N MET A 116 1.40 7.55 11.08
CA MET A 116 2.71 6.92 11.20
C MET A 116 3.86 7.85 10.84
N HIS A 117 4.99 7.65 11.50
CA HIS A 117 6.25 8.22 11.05
C HIS A 117 6.65 7.63 9.70
N VAL A 118 7.18 8.49 8.84
CA VAL A 118 7.67 8.14 7.49
C VAL A 118 8.65 6.97 7.49
N GLN A 119 9.54 6.92 8.48
CA GLN A 119 10.50 5.83 8.70
C GLN A 119 9.80 4.47 8.89
N THR A 120 8.70 4.43 9.63
CA THR A 120 7.94 3.19 9.84
C THR A 120 7.01 2.89 8.66
N ALA A 121 6.48 3.92 7.99
CA ALA A 121 5.55 3.77 6.87
C ALA A 121 6.13 2.96 5.71
N GLY A 122 7.40 3.20 5.34
CA GLY A 122 8.07 2.46 4.28
C GLY A 122 8.09 0.94 4.52
N ARG A 123 8.30 0.53 5.78
CA ARG A 123 8.33 -0.88 6.20
C ARG A 123 6.97 -1.56 6.09
N PHE A 124 5.89 -0.84 6.39
CA PHE A 124 4.53 -1.38 6.24
C PHE A 124 4.12 -1.51 4.78
N LEU A 125 4.47 -0.52 3.95
CA LEU A 125 4.14 -0.51 2.52
C LEU A 125 4.88 -1.61 1.75
N CYS A 126 6.18 -1.84 2.04
CA CYS A 126 6.95 -2.86 1.34
C CYS A 126 6.52 -4.30 1.65
N ALA A 127 5.79 -4.51 2.75
CA ALA A 127 5.22 -5.82 3.10
C ALA A 127 3.95 -6.16 2.31
N GLN A 128 3.37 -5.21 1.55
CA GLN A 128 2.12 -5.42 0.83
C GLN A 128 2.36 -5.94 -0.60
N PRO A 129 1.88 -7.15 -0.97
CA PRO A 129 2.08 -7.70 -2.32
C PRO A 129 1.41 -6.86 -3.42
N ALA A 130 0.27 -6.23 -3.11
CA ALA A 130 -0.47 -5.38 -4.04
C ALA A 130 0.32 -4.16 -4.54
N LEU A 131 1.30 -3.68 -3.75
CA LEU A 131 2.19 -2.60 -4.17
C LEU A 131 3.04 -3.04 -5.37
N TYR A 132 3.60 -4.25 -5.32
CA TYR A 132 4.43 -4.78 -6.39
C TYR A 132 3.63 -5.13 -7.64
N TRP A 133 2.37 -5.56 -7.50
CA TRP A 133 1.50 -5.78 -8.66
C TRP A 133 1.20 -4.49 -9.41
N GLY A 134 0.98 -3.39 -8.69
CA GLY A 134 0.86 -2.08 -9.31
C GLY A 134 2.19 -1.60 -9.91
N ALA A 135 3.31 -1.74 -9.20
CA ALA A 135 4.63 -1.40 -9.74
C ALA A 135 4.92 -2.15 -11.05
N ALA A 136 4.63 -3.45 -11.10
CA ALA A 136 4.77 -4.28 -12.29
C ALA A 136 3.85 -3.81 -13.43
N SER A 137 2.61 -3.41 -13.13
CA SER A 137 1.69 -2.91 -14.16
C SER A 137 2.12 -1.56 -14.73
N VAL A 138 2.77 -0.69 -13.95
CA VAL A 138 3.44 0.52 -14.49
C VAL A 138 4.65 0.11 -15.34
N ALA A 139 5.50 -0.78 -14.82
CA ALA A 139 6.72 -1.21 -15.50
C ALA A 139 6.43 -1.84 -16.88
N MET A 140 5.38 -2.66 -16.99
CA MET A 140 4.95 -3.29 -18.24
C MET A 140 4.38 -2.30 -19.26
N ARG A 141 3.84 -1.15 -18.83
CA ARG A 141 3.30 -0.11 -19.73
C ARG A 141 4.40 0.75 -20.34
N GLY A 142 5.61 0.71 -19.77
CA GLY A 142 6.75 1.49 -20.23
C GLY A 142 6.60 3.00 -20.02
N GLY A 143 7.49 3.78 -20.64
CA GLY A 143 7.50 5.23 -20.56
C GLY A 143 8.17 5.80 -19.30
N TRP A 144 7.99 7.11 -19.08
CA TRP A 144 8.68 7.85 -18.03
C TRP A 144 8.30 7.37 -16.61
N ALA A 145 7.04 6.97 -16.40
CA ALA A 145 6.57 6.50 -15.10
C ALA A 145 7.21 5.15 -14.72
N ALA A 146 7.39 4.25 -15.68
CA ALA A 146 8.12 3.00 -15.47
C ALA A 146 9.57 3.28 -15.08
N TRP A 147 10.23 4.19 -15.80
CA TRP A 147 11.60 4.60 -15.48
C TRP A 147 11.70 5.24 -14.10
N ALA A 148 10.73 6.09 -13.73
CA ALA A 148 10.68 6.72 -12.41
C ALA A 148 10.55 5.69 -11.27
N VAL A 149 9.69 4.67 -11.43
CA VAL A 149 9.55 3.58 -10.45
C VAL A 149 10.86 2.81 -10.30
N TRP A 150 11.50 2.41 -11.41
CA TRP A 150 12.77 1.71 -11.39
C TRP A 150 13.89 2.55 -10.76
N ALA A 151 14.04 3.80 -11.20
CA ALA A 151 15.05 4.72 -10.70
C ALA A 151 14.87 4.96 -9.19
N TYR A 152 13.63 5.15 -8.73
CA TYR A 152 13.31 5.27 -7.32
C TYR A 152 13.67 3.99 -6.54
N SER A 153 13.25 2.81 -7.01
CA SER A 153 13.54 1.54 -6.33
C SER A 153 15.03 1.25 -6.22
N LEU A 154 15.80 1.51 -7.29
CA LEU A 154 17.25 1.37 -7.30
C LEU A 154 17.91 2.38 -6.38
N ALA A 155 17.54 3.65 -6.46
CA ALA A 155 18.06 4.69 -5.58
C ALA A 155 17.80 4.36 -4.11
N PHE A 156 16.58 3.92 -3.78
CA PHE A 156 16.21 3.51 -2.43
C PHE A 156 17.06 2.31 -1.96
N ALA A 157 17.22 1.26 -2.78
CA ALA A 157 18.05 0.12 -2.43
C ALA A 157 19.53 0.47 -2.21
N CYS A 158 20.10 1.31 -3.10
CA CYS A 158 21.49 1.75 -3.00
C CYS A 158 21.72 2.62 -1.77
N VAL A 159 20.90 3.66 -1.57
CA VAL A 159 21.02 4.55 -0.41
C VAL A 159 20.84 3.75 0.87
N GLY A 160 19.89 2.81 0.89
CA GLY A 160 19.67 1.96 2.06
C GLY A 160 20.82 1.05 2.40
N THR A 161 21.45 0.47 1.38
CA THR A 161 22.63 -0.38 1.58
C THR A 161 23.80 0.45 2.11
N VAL A 162 24.06 1.62 1.52
CA VAL A 162 25.13 2.52 1.97
C VAL A 162 24.89 2.96 3.41
N ALA A 163 23.68 3.40 3.74
CA ALA A 163 23.37 3.88 5.08
C ALA A 163 23.44 2.74 6.13
N PHE A 164 22.97 1.54 5.78
CA PHE A 164 23.08 0.35 6.65
C PHE A 164 24.53 -0.01 6.96
N VAL A 165 25.42 -0.02 5.96
CA VAL A 165 26.85 -0.31 6.15
C VAL A 165 27.53 0.75 7.03
N ASN A 166 27.05 2.00 7.00
CA ASN A 166 27.58 3.10 7.80
C ASN A 166 26.92 3.23 9.19
N GLY A 167 26.01 2.32 9.57
CA GLY A 167 25.28 2.40 10.84
C GLY A 167 24.37 3.63 10.96
N LEU A 168 24.05 4.26 9.83
CA LEU A 168 23.15 5.41 9.80
C LEU A 168 21.70 4.94 9.87
N PRO A 169 20.81 5.68 10.56
CA PRO A 169 19.40 5.38 10.54
C PRO A 169 18.87 5.57 9.12
N TYR A 170 18.56 4.45 8.46
CA TYR A 170 17.92 4.41 7.16
C TYR A 170 16.62 3.63 7.27
N VAL A 171 15.52 4.35 7.09
CA VAL A 171 14.14 3.86 7.23
C VAL A 171 13.92 3.15 8.56
#